data_AF-A0AAU2R1J9-F1
#
_entry.id   AF-A0AAU2R1J9-F1
#
_cell.length_a   1.000
_cell.length_b   1.000
_cell.length_c   1.000
_cell.angle_alpha   90.00
_cell.angle_beta   90.00
_cell.angle_gamma   90.00
#
_symmetry.space_group_name_H-M   'P 1'
#
loop_
_entity.id
_entity.type
_entity.pdbx_description
1 polymer ?
#
loop_
_entity_poly.entity_id
_entity_poly.type
_entity_poly.pdbx_seq_one_letter_code
_entity_poly.pdbx_strand_id
1 'polypeptide(L)' 'MPWSSFQSYNHPDCYIRHYAYLLRLETITTAAGRGDATFRVTG' A
#
# COMPACT_ATOMS: atom_id res chain seq x y z
N MET A 1 -14.08 9.80 -4.94
CA MET A 1 -13.85 8.39 -4.53
C MET A 1 -12.88 8.40 -3.37
N PRO A 2 -13.11 7.59 -2.32
CA PRO A 2 -12.22 7.53 -1.17
C PRO A 2 -10.85 6.96 -1.55
N TRP A 3 -9.82 7.32 -0.79
CA TRP A 3 -8.51 6.67 -0.85
C TRP A 3 -8.61 5.25 -0.30
N SER A 4 -7.75 4.34 -0.79
CA SER A 4 -7.76 2.94 -0.35
C SER A 4 -6.34 2.39 -0.23
N SER A 5 -6.18 1.45 0.70
CA SER A 5 -4.97 0.63 0.84
C SER A 5 -5.37 -0.84 0.73
N PHE A 6 -4.44 -1.67 0.27
CA PHE A 6 -4.70 -3.09 0.01
C PHE A 6 -3.83 -3.94 0.94
N GLN A 7 -4.45 -4.43 2.01
CA GLN A 7 -3.83 -5.31 2.99
C GLN A 7 -3.77 -6.75 2.45
N SER A 8 -2.68 -7.46 2.71
CA SER A 8 -2.60 -8.88 2.39
C SER A 8 -3.52 -9.71 3.31
N TYR A 9 -4.18 -10.71 2.73
CA TYR A 9 -5.02 -11.64 3.48
C TYR A 9 -4.21 -12.59 4.37
N ASN A 10 -3.10 -13.14 3.86
CA ASN A 10 -2.29 -14.14 4.58
C ASN A 10 -1.13 -13.52 5.38
N HIS A 11 -0.85 -12.23 5.20
CA HIS A 11 0.13 -11.46 5.97
C HIS A 11 -0.50 -10.11 6.36
N PRO A 12 -1.34 -10.06 7.41
CA PRO A 12 -2.15 -8.87 7.72
C PRO A 12 -1.35 -7.62 8.10
N ASP A 13 -0.06 -7.73 8.35
CA ASP A 13 0.85 -6.62 8.58
C ASP A 13 1.40 -5.98 7.28
N CYS A 14 1.27 -6.67 6.15
CA CYS A 14 1.79 -6.25 4.85
C CYS A 14 0.72 -5.59 3.96
N TYR A 15 1.14 -4.58 3.21
CA TYR A 15 0.30 -3.83 2.27
C TYR A 15 0.98 -3.73 0.90
N ILE A 16 0.18 -3.64 -0.16
CA ILE A 16 0.68 -3.24 -1.48
C ILE A 16 1.18 -1.78 -1.39
N ARG A 17 2.44 -1.54 -1.79
CA ARG A 17 3.03 -0.20 -1.90
C ARG A 17 3.82 -0.01 -3.19
N HIS A 18 3.92 1.23 -3.65
CA HIS A 18 4.86 1.63 -4.70
C HIS A 18 6.26 1.86 -4.10
N TYR A 19 7.33 1.24 -4.59
CA TYR A 19 8.74 1.53 -4.24
C TYR A 19 9.59 1.54 -5.50
N ALA A 20 10.23 2.67 -5.81
CA ALA A 20 11.12 2.80 -6.98
C ALA A 20 10.51 2.22 -8.26
N TYR A 21 9.28 2.63 -8.58
CA TYR A 21 8.49 2.19 -9.74
C TYR A 21 8.03 0.72 -9.73
N LEU A 22 8.29 -0.03 -8.67
CA LEU A 22 7.80 -1.40 -8.47
C LEU A 22 6.63 -1.42 -7.48
N LEU A 23 5.73 -2.38 -7.65
CA LEU A 23 4.78 -2.75 -6.60
C LEU A 23 5.40 -3.82 -5.71
N ARG A 24 5.35 -3.61 -4.40
CA ARG A 24 5.90 -4.52 -3.40
C ARG A 24 4.85 -4.79 -2.32
N LEU A 25 4.96 -5.96 -1.69
CA LEU A 25 4.17 -6.33 -0.51
C LEU A 25 5.08 -6.28 0.72
N GLU A 26 4.89 -5.27 1.57
CA GLU A 26 5.78 -5.01 2.70
C GLU A 26 5.01 -4.44 3.89
N THR A 27 5.58 -4.60 5.09
CA THR A 27 5.11 -3.93 6.31
C THR A 27 5.33 -2.42 6.22
N ILE A 28 4.35 -1.64 6.63
CA ILE A 28 4.42 -0.17 6.56
C ILE A 28 4.74 0.42 7.94
N THR A 29 5.95 0.91 8.12
CA THR A 29 6.43 1.46 9.42
C THR A 29 6.68 2.97 9.41
N THR A 30 6.72 3.59 8.22
CA THR A 30 7.06 5.02 8.07
C THR A 30 5.88 5.84 7.53
N ALA A 31 5.93 7.16 7.75
CA ALA A 31 4.92 8.08 7.21
C ALA A 31 4.91 8.10 5.68
N ALA A 32 6.09 8.08 5.04
CA ALA A 32 6.21 7.98 3.58
C ALA A 32 5.60 6.66 3.06
N GLY A 33 5.87 5.55 3.75
CA GLY A 33 5.31 4.24 3.40
C GLY A 33 3.78 4.20 3.42
N ARG A 34 3.13 4.96 4.32
CA ARG A 34 1.66 5.09 4.31
C ARG A 34 1.16 5.77 3.04
N GLY A 35 1.86 6.81 2.58
CA GLY A 35 1.56 7.46 1.30
C GLY A 35 1.74 6.50 0.13
N ASP A 36 2.86 5.78 0.10
CA ASP A 36 3.18 4.80 -0.95
C ASP A 36 2.20 3.63 -1.03
N ALA A 37 1.50 3.32 0.06
CA ALA A 37 0.50 2.25 0.17
C ALA A 37 -0.95 2.77 0.02
N THR A 38 -1.15 4.03 -0.37
CA THR A 38 -2.48 4.64 -0.51
C THR A 38 -2.75 5.02 -1.96
N PHE A 39 -3.82 4.49 -2.52
CA PHE A 39 -4.17 4.63 -3.93
C PHE A 39 -5.55 5.26 -4.10
N ARG A 40 -5.71 5.99 -5.21
CA ARG A 40 -7.03 6.38 -5.70
C ARG A 40 -7.50 5.32 -6.70
N VAL A 41 -8.57 4.62 -6.36
CA VAL A 41 -9.22 3.67 -7.28
C VAL A 41 -10.00 4.47 -8.34
N THR A 42 -9.85 4.09 -9.60
CA THR A 42 -10.58 4.66 -10.73
C THR A 42 -11.32 3.55 -11.46
N GLY A 43 -12.58 3.80 -11.82
CA GLY A 43 -13.40 2.95 -12.68
C GLY A 43 -13.83 3.71 -13.92
#